data_AF-A0A2T6AKX5-F1
#
_entry.id   AF-A0A2T6AKX5-F1
#
_cell.length_a   1.000
_cell.length_b   1.000
_cell.length_c   1.000
_cell.angle_alpha   90.00
_cell.angle_beta   90.00
_cell.angle_gamma   90.00
#
_symmetry.space_group_name_H-M   'P 1'
#
loop_
_entity.id
_entity.type
_entity.pdbx_description
1 polymer ?
#
loop_
_entity_poly.entity_id
_entity_poly.type
_entity_poly.pdbx_seq_one_letter_code
_entity_poly.pdbx_strand_id
1 'polypeptide(L)' 'MFLKVGIKILFVITEIFLGFYSLVVSESLLVKFIFFAVTAAIIAFGMLKTINKILPADKSLVQLQADEKEE' A
#
# COMPACT_ATOMS: atom_id res chain seq x y z
N MET A 1 -10.56 -4.99 -16.18
CA MET A 1 -9.22 -4.44 -15.87
C MET A 1 -9.22 -2.92 -15.66
N PHE A 2 -10.06 -2.15 -16.37
CA PHE A 2 -10.15 -0.68 -16.23
C PHE A 2 -10.54 -0.18 -14.82
N LEU A 3 -11.55 -0.76 -14.19
CA LEU A 3 -12.01 -0.31 -12.86
C LEU A 3 -10.92 -0.40 -11.78
N LYS A 4 -10.10 -1.46 -11.83
CA LYS A 4 -8.96 -1.67 -10.91
C LYS A 4 -7.82 -0.67 -11.11
N VAL A 5 -7.73 -0.07 -12.29
CA VAL A 5 -6.75 0.97 -12.63
C VAL A 5 -7.31 2.33 -12.24
N GLY A 6 -8.57 2.61 -12.61
CA GLY A 6 -9.28 3.83 -12.25
C GLY A 6 -9.33 4.09 -10.74
N ILE A 7 -9.58 3.06 -9.93
CA ILE A 7 -9.59 3.22 -8.46
C ILE A 7 -8.22 3.63 -7.89
N LYS A 8 -7.11 3.18 -8.50
CA LYS A 8 -5.76 3.56 -8.07
C LYS A 8 -5.45 5.00 -8.45
N ILE A 9 -5.82 5.41 -9.67
CA ILE A 9 -5.64 6.78 -10.14
C ILE A 9 -6.46 7.75 -9.30
N LEU A 10 -7.70 7.38 -8.95
CA LEU A 10 -8.55 8.19 -8.07
C LEU A 10 -7.92 8.37 -6.68
N PHE A 11 -7.32 7.32 -6.14
CA PHE A 11 -6.57 7.38 -4.88
C PHE A 11 -5.37 8.33 -4.95
N VAL A 12 -4.56 8.25 -6.02
CA VAL A 12 -3.39 9.12 -6.20
C VAL A 12 -3.80 10.58 -6.36
N ILE A 13 -4.85 10.85 -7.15
CA ILE A 13 -5.36 12.21 -7.33
C ILE A 13 -5.87 12.76 -5.99
N THR A 14 -6.68 11.98 -5.27
CA THR A 14 -7.21 12.37 -3.96
C THR A 14 -6.07 12.70 -3.00
N GLU A 15 -5.01 11.89 -2.97
CA GLU A 15 -3.84 12.12 -2.13
C GLU A 15 -3.12 13.42 -2.45
N ILE A 16 -2.94 13.75 -3.73
CA ILE A 16 -2.30 15.01 -4.15
C ILE A 16 -3.13 16.22 -3.70
N PHE A 17 -4.45 16.18 -3.91
CA PHE A 17 -5.35 17.26 -3.48
C PHE A 17 -5.39 17.40 -1.96
N LEU A 18 -5.45 16.27 -1.24
CA LEU A 18 -5.51 16.26 0.22
C LEU A 18 -4.18 16.72 0.84
N GLY A 19 -3.06 16.33 0.25
CA GLY A 19 -1.73 16.79 0.64
C GLY A 19 -1.52 18.28 0.39
N PHE A 20 -1.94 18.78 -0.78
CA PHE A 20 -1.88 20.22 -1.07
C PHE A 20 -2.76 21.01 -0.11
N TYR A 21 -4.01 20.58 0.10
CA TYR A 21 -4.94 21.24 1.01
C TYR A 21 -4.43 21.20 2.47
N SER A 22 -3.90 20.07 2.90
CA SER A 22 -3.38 19.91 4.26
C SER A 22 -2.08 20.67 4.53
N LEU A 23 -1.19 20.80 3.54
CA LEU A 23 0.13 21.42 3.72
C LEU A 23 0.12 22.92 3.44
N VAL A 24 -0.63 23.36 2.43
CA VAL A 24 -0.58 24.74 1.92
C VAL A 24 -1.76 25.57 2.41
N VAL A 25 -2.93 24.96 2.60
CA VAL A 25 -4.18 25.70 2.82
C VAL A 25 -4.68 25.61 4.27
N SER A 26 -4.51 24.46 4.94
CA SER A 26 -5.14 24.20 6.23
C SER A 26 -4.15 24.18 7.39
N GLU A 27 -4.38 25.04 8.38
CA GLU A 27 -3.69 24.99 9.68
C GLU A 27 -4.38 24.04 10.67
N SER A 28 -5.55 23.51 10.33
CA SER A 28 -6.34 22.65 11.20
C SER A 28 -5.65 21.32 11.48
N LEU A 29 -5.48 21.00 12.77
CA LEU A 29 -4.89 19.74 13.24
C LEU A 29 -5.66 18.52 12.70
N LEU A 30 -6.99 18.61 12.65
CA LEU A 30 -7.84 17.51 12.19
C LEU A 30 -7.60 17.20 10.71
N VAL A 31 -7.44 18.23 9.88
CA VAL A 31 -7.18 18.05 8.43
C VAL A 31 -5.82 17.40 8.21
N LYS A 32 -4.79 17.83 8.97
CA LYS A 32 -3.45 17.23 8.95
C LYS A 32 -3.46 15.77 9.40
N PHE A 33 -4.26 15.46 10.42
CA PHE A 33 -4.43 14.08 10.90
C PHE A 33 -5.12 13.20 9.85
N ILE A 34 -6.19 13.69 9.21
CA ILE A 34 -6.87 12.94 8.13
C ILE A 34 -5.92 12.71 6.96
N PHE A 35 -5.18 13.74 6.53
CA PHE A 35 -4.15 13.60 5.50
C PHE A 35 -3.15 12.49 5.88
N PHE A 36 -2.54 12.59 7.07
CA PHE A 36 -1.60 11.59 7.55
C PHE A 36 -2.18 10.16 7.58
N ALA A 37 -3.41 9.99 8.06
CA ALA A 37 -4.05 8.68 8.15
C ALA A 37 -4.30 8.07 6.76
N VAL A 38 -4.72 8.88 5.79
CA VAL A 38 -4.93 8.43 4.40
C VAL A 38 -3.58 8.08 3.75
N THR A 39 -2.56 8.91 3.91
CA THR A 39 -1.19 8.63 3.43
C THR A 39 -0.66 7.32 4.01
N ALA A 40 -0.78 7.14 5.33
CA ALA A 40 -0.32 5.94 6.01
C ALA A 40 -1.02 4.68 5.51
N ALA A 41 -2.34 4.74 5.27
CA ALA A 41 -3.09 3.63 4.70
C ALA A 41 -2.59 3.26 3.29
N ILE A 42 -2.35 4.24 2.42
CA ILE A 42 -1.83 4.01 1.07
C ILE A 42 -0.46 3.34 1.12
N ILE A 43 0.45 3.87 1.95
CA ILE A 43 1.79 3.30 2.11
C ILE A 43 1.70 1.88 2.68
N ALA A 44 0.87 1.63 3.70
CA ALA A 44 0.70 0.30 4.28
C ALA A 44 0.20 -0.72 3.24
N PHE A 45 -0.80 -0.35 2.43
CA PHE A 45 -1.26 -1.20 1.31
C PHE A 45 -0.17 -1.44 0.26
N GLY A 46 0.62 -0.41 -0.07
CA GLY A 46 1.76 -0.53 -0.98
C GLY A 46 2.83 -1.46 -0.43
N MET A 47 3.21 -1.30 0.84
CA MET A 47 4.18 -2.13 1.53
C MET A 47 3.70 -3.58 1.64
N LEU A 48 2.46 -3.83 2.06
CA LEU A 48 1.93 -5.20 2.20
C LEU A 48 2.02 -5.97 0.88
N LYS A 49 1.69 -5.30 -0.22
CA LYS A 49 1.80 -5.88 -1.57
C LYS A 49 3.24 -6.10 -2.00
N THR A 50 4.14 -5.21 -1.61
CA THR A 50 5.57 -5.27 -1.92
C THR A 50 6.25 -6.36 -1.11
N ILE A 51 5.96 -6.46 0.18
CA ILE A 51 6.43 -7.52 1.09
C ILE A 51 6.00 -8.88 0.56
N ASN A 52 4.73 -9.09 0.23
CA ASN A 52 4.27 -10.37 -0.34
C ASN A 52 4.93 -10.73 -1.69
N LYS A 53 5.50 -9.74 -2.40
CA LYS A 53 6.23 -9.95 -3.65
C LYS A 53 7.72 -10.20 -3.43
N ILE A 54 8.32 -9.59 -2.41
CA ILE A 54 9.77 -9.62 -2.14
C ILE A 54 10.15 -10.66 -1.09
N LEU A 55 9.35 -10.82 -0.05
CA LEU A 55 9.30 -12.04 0.76
C LEU A 55 8.09 -12.84 0.27
N PRO A 56 8.20 -13.62 -0.82
CA PRO A 56 7.26 -14.71 -1.02
C PRO A 56 7.42 -15.60 0.21
N ALA A 57 6.44 -15.55 1.13
CA ALA A 57 6.40 -16.45 2.28
C ALA A 57 6.59 -17.87 1.76
N ASP A 58 7.79 -18.40 1.97
CA ASP A 58 8.12 -19.81 1.97
C ASP A 58 7.59 -20.66 0.81
N LYS A 59 7.53 -20.15 -0.42
CA LYS A 59 7.45 -21.09 -1.56
C LYS A 59 8.73 -21.91 -1.69
N SER A 60 9.88 -21.35 -1.30
CA SER A 60 11.15 -22.09 -1.27
C SER A 60 11.24 -23.08 -0.11
N LEU A 61 10.77 -22.77 1.11
CA LEU A 61 10.78 -23.74 2.20
C LEU A 61 9.74 -24.87 2.01
N VAL A 62 8.57 -24.57 1.43
CA VAL A 62 7.57 -25.61 1.10
C VAL A 62 8.03 -26.51 -0.05
N GLN A 63 8.79 -25.99 -1.01
CA GLN A 63 9.39 -26.81 -2.08
C GLN A 63 10.58 -27.66 -1.58
N LEU A 64 11.44 -27.10 -0.73
CA LEU A 64 12.57 -27.86 -0.15
C LEU A 64 12.11 -28.98 0.79
N GLN A 65 11.01 -28.79 1.55
CA GLN A 65 10.44 -29.85 2.39
C GLN A 65 9.64 -30.92 1.63
N ALA A 66 9.26 -30.65 0.37
CA ALA A 66 8.62 -31.65 -0.48
C ALA A 66 9.66 -32.57 -1.14
N ASP A 67 10.84 -32.04 -1.48
CA ASP A 67 11.94 -32.79 -2.10
C ASP A 67 12.66 -33.72 -1.09
N GLU A 68 12.83 -33.30 0.18
CA GLU A 68 13.46 -34.14 1.22
C GLU A 68 12.59 -35.31 1.72
N LYS A 69 11.30 -35.36 1.36
CA LYS A 69 10.39 -36.46 1.76
C LYS A 69 10.21 -37.53 0.69
N GLU A 70 10.78 -37.33 -0.49
CA GLU A 70 10.71 -38.28 -1.61
C GLU A 70 12.03 -39.04 -1.87
N GLU A 71 13.08 -38.84 -1.06
CA GLU A 71 14.31 -39.67 -1.05
C GLU A 71 14.34 -40.70 0.10
#